data_AF-T0LUX9-F1
#
_entry.id   AF-T0LUX9-F1
#
_cell.length_a   1.000
_cell.length_b   1.000
_cell.length_c   1.000
_cell.angle_alpha   90.00
_cell.angle_beta   90.00
_cell.angle_gamma   90.00
#
_symmetry.space_group_name_H-M   'P 1'
#
loop_
_entity.id
_entity.type
_entity.pdbx_description
1 polymer ?
#
loop_
_entity_poly.entity_id
_entity_poly.type
_entity_poly.pdbx_seq_one_letter_code
_entity_poly.pdbx_strand_id
1 'polypeptide(L)'
;MVNIYSISIKQHDCPHTFVTSRIHDLTIFIMNTIDSSKKYQKTLSIFYSKTAEDLKDTIKILNEYGDLKDLEVLGMGSTTMSLMYSFPKTSPYKWVSKIGFRMHPILVKNGEERWFFVSNESQSVKGIEEELNDSNTSTLRVKSCPQITSFPSILNFFLMSGK
;
A
#
# COMPACT_ATOMS: atom_id res chain seq x y z
N MET A 1 -22.60 -4.53 -12.42
CA MET A 1 -22.63 -3.46 -11.39
C MET A 1 -21.23 -3.41 -10.80
N VAL A 2 -20.63 -2.22 -10.69
CA VAL A 2 -19.26 -2.09 -10.18
C VAL A 2 -19.31 -1.99 -8.66
N ASN A 3 -18.60 -2.89 -7.96
CA ASN A 3 -18.48 -2.92 -6.51
C ASN A 3 -17.12 -2.36 -6.11
N ILE A 4 -17.09 -1.46 -5.12
CA ILE A 4 -15.84 -0.94 -4.55
C ILE A 4 -15.72 -1.41 -3.11
N TYR A 5 -14.56 -1.92 -2.75
CA TYR A 5 -14.22 -2.35 -1.40
C TYR A 5 -13.04 -1.53 -0.88
N SER A 6 -13.12 -1.08 0.37
CA SER A 6 -11.96 -0.61 1.13
C SER A 6 -11.47 -1.75 2.01
N ILE A 7 -10.20 -2.10 1.87
CA ILE A 7 -9.58 -3.23 2.54
C ILE A 7 -8.39 -2.68 3.33
N SER A 8 -8.35 -2.93 4.62
CA SER A 8 -7.18 -2.64 5.46
C SER A 8 -6.52 -3.96 5.82
N ILE A 9 -5.22 -4.07 5.54
CA ILE A 9 -4.43 -5.28 5.75
C ILE A 9 -3.16 -4.95 6.54
N LYS A 10 -2.64 -5.95 7.25
CA LYS A 10 -1.30 -5.96 7.79
C LYS A 10 -0.48 -7.01 7.05
N GLN A 11 0.77 -6.66 6.73
CA GLN A 11 1.67 -7.53 6.00
C GLN A 11 3.01 -7.68 6.73
N HIS A 12 3.52 -8.89 6.74
CA HIS A 12 4.84 -9.24 7.29
C HIS A 12 5.94 -9.28 6.23
N ASP A 13 5.56 -9.38 4.95
CA ASP A 13 6.46 -9.49 3.80
C ASP A 13 6.57 -8.19 2.98
N CYS A 14 6.05 -7.07 3.50
CA CYS A 14 6.08 -5.78 2.82
C CYS A 14 7.03 -4.78 3.50
N PRO A 15 7.95 -4.15 2.76
CA PRO A 15 8.84 -3.12 3.33
C PRO A 15 8.07 -1.89 3.84
N HIS A 16 6.91 -1.56 3.25
CA HIS A 16 6.14 -0.38 3.65
C HIS A 16 5.53 -0.52 5.05
N THR A 17 4.89 -1.66 5.33
CA THR A 17 4.35 -1.96 6.66
C THR A 17 5.48 -2.09 7.68
N PHE A 18 6.60 -2.69 7.28
CA PHE A 18 7.79 -2.81 8.13
C PHE A 18 8.32 -1.44 8.58
N VAL A 19 8.58 -0.50 7.65
CA VAL A 19 9.12 0.82 8.00
C VAL A 19 8.12 1.64 8.79
N THR A 20 6.86 1.72 8.35
CA THR A 20 5.82 2.53 9.03
C THR A 20 5.44 1.99 10.41
N SER A 21 5.77 0.74 10.73
CA SER A 21 5.65 0.21 12.09
C SER A 21 6.77 0.67 13.04
N ARG A 22 7.89 1.17 12.49
CA ARG A 22 9.08 1.60 13.24
C ARG A 22 9.21 3.12 13.37
N ILE A 23 8.77 3.86 12.35
CA ILE A 23 8.80 5.32 12.35
C ILE A 23 7.39 5.84 12.57
N HIS A 24 7.16 6.42 13.75
CA HIS A 24 5.88 6.97 14.14
C HIS A 24 5.47 8.11 13.19
N ASP A 25 4.17 8.20 12.86
CA ASP A 25 3.60 9.19 11.93
C ASP A 25 4.08 9.15 10.46
N LEU A 26 5.02 8.27 10.11
CA LEU A 26 5.40 8.07 8.70
C LEU A 26 4.19 7.56 7.92
N THR A 27 3.89 8.27 6.83
CA THR A 27 2.83 7.90 5.90
C THR A 27 3.42 7.66 4.52
N ILE A 28 3.09 6.54 3.89
CA ILE A 28 3.56 6.19 2.55
C ILE A 28 2.35 6.15 1.61
N PHE A 29 2.45 6.86 0.50
CA PHE A 29 1.52 6.79 -0.62
C PHE A 29 2.20 6.04 -1.76
N ILE A 30 1.76 4.81 -2.02
CA ILE A 30 2.27 4.02 -3.15
C ILE A 30 1.46 4.44 -4.38
N MET A 31 2.11 5.19 -5.27
CA MET A 31 1.47 5.83 -6.42
C MET A 31 1.29 4.88 -7.60
N ASN A 32 2.22 3.94 -7.76
CA ASN A 32 2.16 2.93 -8.79
C ASN A 32 2.95 1.69 -8.36
N THR A 33 2.57 0.53 -8.89
CA THR A 33 3.31 -0.71 -8.77
C THR A 33 3.31 -1.40 -10.13
N ILE A 34 4.50 -1.66 -10.65
CA ILE A 34 4.71 -2.33 -11.94
C ILE A 34 5.34 -3.68 -11.66
N ASP A 35 4.89 -4.70 -12.38
CA ASP A 35 5.56 -6.00 -12.42
C ASP A 35 6.89 -5.86 -13.15
N SER A 36 8.00 -5.90 -12.42
CA SER A 36 9.35 -5.74 -12.99
C SER A 36 9.93 -7.07 -13.47
N SER A 37 9.56 -8.18 -12.83
CA SER A 37 9.94 -9.54 -13.21
C SER A 37 9.05 -10.57 -12.50
N LYS A 38 9.12 -11.86 -12.87
CA LYS A 38 8.32 -12.92 -12.23
C LYS A 38 8.34 -12.87 -10.68
N LYS A 39 9.42 -12.42 -10.05
CA LYS A 39 9.59 -12.42 -8.58
C LYS A 39 9.49 -11.05 -7.89
N TYR A 40 9.67 -9.94 -8.62
CA TYR A 40 9.79 -8.60 -8.03
C TYR A 40 8.70 -7.65 -8.54
N GLN A 41 8.33 -6.70 -7.70
CA GLN A 41 7.49 -5.55 -8.05
C GLN A 41 8.33 -4.28 -7.88
N LYS A 42 8.16 -3.33 -8.79
CA LYS A 42 8.79 -2.00 -8.73
C LYS A 42 7.73 -0.97 -8.39
N THR A 43 7.99 -0.13 -7.40
CA THR A 43 7.04 0.87 -6.91
C THR A 43 7.59 2.28 -7.02
N LEU A 44 6.68 3.22 -7.31
CA LEU A 44 6.90 4.64 -7.07
C LEU A 44 6.08 5.03 -5.85
N SER A 45 6.74 5.57 -4.84
CA SER A 45 6.13 5.89 -3.55
C SER A 45 6.52 7.30 -3.08
N ILE A 46 5.57 7.98 -2.45
CA ILE A 46 5.78 9.26 -1.77
C ILE A 46 5.68 9.01 -0.27
N PHE A 47 6.73 9.39 0.45
CA PHE A 47 6.85 9.32 1.89
C PHE A 47 6.58 10.70 2.46
N TYR A 48 5.78 10.76 3.52
CA TYR A 48 5.50 11.96 4.29
C TYR A 48 5.84 11.71 5.76
N SER A 49 6.60 12.62 6.35
CA SER A 49 6.85 12.68 7.79
C SER A 49 6.85 14.12 8.30
N LYS A 50 6.83 14.29 9.62
CA LYS A 50 6.93 15.60 10.28
C LYS A 50 8.34 16.19 10.21
N THR A 51 9.37 15.34 10.10
CA THR A 51 10.78 15.77 10.12
C THR A 51 11.57 15.20 8.95
N ALA A 52 12.67 15.87 8.60
CA ALA A 52 13.58 15.40 7.57
C ALA A 52 14.42 14.21 8.07
N GLU A 53 14.68 14.15 9.37
CA GLU A 53 15.39 13.08 10.07
C GLU A 53 14.66 11.75 9.90
N ASP A 54 13.34 11.72 10.11
CA ASP A 54 12.53 10.51 9.90
C ASP A 54 12.61 9.99 8.45
N LEU A 55 12.71 10.89 7.47
CA LEU A 55 12.85 10.51 6.06
C LEU A 55 14.24 9.91 5.78
N LYS A 56 15.30 10.42 6.41
CA LYS A 56 16.64 9.83 6.32
C LYS A 56 16.68 8.46 6.99
N ASP A 57 16.08 8.33 8.17
CA ASP A 57 15.96 7.06 8.88
C ASP A 57 15.15 6.04 8.09
N THR A 58 14.12 6.50 7.37
CA THR A 58 13.34 5.65 6.46
C THR A 58 14.23 4.99 5.41
N ILE A 59 15.13 5.74 4.76
CA ILE A 59 16.05 5.17 3.76
C ILE A 59 16.94 4.11 4.41
N LYS A 60 17.46 4.39 5.61
CA LYS A 60 18.30 3.43 6.35
C LYS A 60 17.56 2.13 6.65
N ILE A 61 16.34 2.22 7.19
CA ILE A 61 15.52 1.04 7.51
C ILE A 61 15.12 0.28 6.25
N LEU A 62 14.82 0.97 5.14
CA LEU A 62 14.53 0.32 3.85
C LEU A 62 15.75 -0.47 3.34
N ASN A 63 16.96 0.05 3.50
CA ASN A 63 18.18 -0.66 3.13
C ASN A 63 18.48 -1.88 4.03
N GLU A 64 17.97 -1.90 5.26
CA GLU A 64 18.04 -3.08 6.15
C GLU A 64 17.04 -4.17 5.72
N TYR A 65 16.05 -3.85 4.88
CA TYR A 65 15.13 -4.82 4.33
C TYR A 65 15.82 -5.64 3.23
N GLY A 66 16.32 -6.83 3.58
CA GLY A 66 17.34 -7.60 2.85
C GLY A 66 17.07 -7.99 1.39
N ASP A 67 15.90 -7.69 0.83
CA ASP A 67 15.53 -8.00 -0.55
C ASP A 67 15.16 -6.76 -1.40
N LEU A 68 15.42 -5.54 -0.91
CA LEU A 68 15.16 -4.32 -1.66
C LEU A 68 16.25 -4.07 -2.72
N LYS A 69 15.85 -3.64 -3.92
CA LYS A 69 16.72 -3.41 -5.09
C LYS A 69 16.40 -2.09 -5.75
N ASP A 70 17.37 -1.55 -6.50
CA ASP A 70 17.20 -0.38 -7.36
C ASP A 70 16.63 0.85 -6.61
N LEU A 71 17.02 1.05 -5.34
CA LEU A 71 16.56 2.19 -4.57
C LEU A 71 17.10 3.49 -5.15
N GLU A 72 16.20 4.33 -5.61
CA GLU A 72 16.46 5.62 -6.19
C GLU A 72 15.65 6.70 -5.46
N VAL A 73 16.36 7.70 -4.94
CA VAL A 73 15.75 8.90 -4.35
C VAL A 73 15.50 9.90 -5.48
N LEU A 74 14.24 10.13 -5.84
CA LEU A 74 13.88 11.05 -6.92
C LEU A 74 13.83 12.51 -6.43
N GLY A 75 13.55 12.70 -5.14
CA GLY A 75 13.55 14.01 -4.50
C GLY A 75 13.28 13.89 -3.01
N MET A 76 13.84 14.82 -2.23
CA MET A 76 13.65 14.89 -0.79
C MET A 76 13.56 16.35 -0.34
N GLY A 77 12.45 16.69 0.30
CA GLY A 77 12.22 17.96 0.98
C GLY A 77 12.32 17.82 2.49
N SER A 78 11.79 18.80 3.22
CA SER A 78 11.80 18.80 4.69
C SER A 78 10.82 17.81 5.33
N THR A 79 9.72 17.51 4.65
CA THR A 79 8.62 16.67 5.17
C THR A 79 8.14 15.62 4.18
N THR A 80 8.70 15.62 2.97
CA THR A 80 8.32 14.70 1.89
C THR A 80 9.55 14.12 1.19
N MET A 81 9.43 12.89 0.71
CA MET A 81 10.45 12.23 -0.09
C MET A 81 9.79 11.32 -1.12
N SER A 82 10.26 11.32 -2.36
CA SER A 82 9.82 10.40 -3.41
C SER A 82 10.90 9.39 -3.70
N LEU A 83 10.53 8.11 -3.65
CA LEU A 83 11.42 7.00 -3.92
C LEU A 83 10.87 6.10 -5.02
N MET A 84 11.77 5.52 -5.79
CA MET A 84 11.50 4.40 -6.68
C MET A 84 12.38 3.23 -6.28
N TYR A 85 11.82 2.03 -6.16
CA TYR A 85 12.57 0.83 -5.78
C TYR A 85 11.81 -0.44 -6.13
N SER A 86 12.54 -1.56 -6.11
CA SER A 86 12.04 -2.90 -6.38
C SER A 86 12.12 -3.76 -5.12
N PHE A 87 11.14 -4.61 -4.87
CA PHE A 87 11.15 -5.60 -3.77
C PHE A 87 10.36 -6.85 -4.17
N PRO A 88 10.47 -7.98 -3.45
CA PRO A 88 9.74 -9.20 -3.80
C PRO A 88 8.23 -8.96 -3.88
N LYS A 89 7.55 -9.70 -4.75
CA LYS A 89 6.08 -9.67 -4.81
C LYS A 89 5.51 -10.15 -3.49
N THR A 90 4.79 -9.26 -2.82
CA THR A 90 4.09 -9.56 -1.59
C THR A 90 2.95 -10.53 -1.85
N SER A 91 2.59 -11.30 -0.83
CA SER A 91 1.46 -12.22 -0.82
C SER A 91 0.18 -11.59 -1.40
N PRO A 92 -0.26 -10.41 -0.93
CA PRO A 92 -1.47 -9.75 -1.44
C PRO A 92 -1.36 -9.31 -2.89
N TYR A 93 -0.18 -8.88 -3.35
CA TYR A 93 0.01 -8.47 -4.75
C TYR A 93 -0.22 -9.63 -5.74
N LYS A 94 0.07 -10.88 -5.33
CA LYS A 94 -0.22 -12.07 -6.14
C LYS A 94 -1.72 -12.34 -6.29
N TRP A 95 -2.54 -11.86 -5.35
CA TRP A 95 -3.99 -11.99 -5.36
C TRP A 95 -4.67 -10.89 -6.16
N VAL A 96 -4.14 -9.66 -6.11
CA VAL A 96 -4.65 -8.51 -6.87
C VAL A 96 -4.74 -8.76 -8.38
N SER A 97 -3.92 -9.65 -8.94
CA SER A 97 -4.02 -10.02 -10.35
C SER A 97 -5.14 -11.01 -10.67
N LYS A 98 -5.69 -11.69 -9.65
CA LYS A 98 -6.77 -12.68 -9.78
C LYS A 98 -8.12 -12.10 -9.42
N ILE A 99 -8.13 -11.25 -8.41
CA ILE A 99 -9.33 -10.61 -7.90
C ILE A 99 -9.30 -9.17 -8.45
N GLY A 100 -10.38 -8.71 -9.08
CA GLY A 100 -10.68 -7.29 -9.34
C GLY A 100 -9.52 -6.37 -9.80
N PHE A 101 -9.61 -5.08 -9.47
CA PHE A 101 -8.62 -4.06 -9.79
C PHE A 101 -8.28 -3.22 -8.55
N ARG A 102 -7.00 -3.24 -8.14
CA ARG A 102 -6.49 -2.40 -7.04
C ARG A 102 -6.24 -0.97 -7.53
N MET A 103 -6.82 -0.01 -6.82
CA MET A 103 -6.67 1.41 -7.12
C MET A 103 -5.52 2.02 -6.33
N HIS A 104 -4.75 2.85 -7.02
CA HIS A 104 -3.73 3.71 -6.43
C HIS A 104 -4.29 5.13 -6.17
N PRO A 105 -3.73 5.88 -5.20
CA PRO A 105 -2.61 5.48 -4.34
C PRO A 105 -3.03 4.45 -3.27
N ILE A 106 -2.10 3.63 -2.81
CA ILE A 106 -2.27 2.84 -1.59
C ILE A 106 -1.69 3.64 -0.43
N LEU A 107 -2.41 3.68 0.68
CA LEU A 107 -1.96 4.35 1.89
C LEU A 107 -1.35 3.33 2.84
N VAL A 108 -0.15 3.57 3.33
CA VAL A 108 0.48 2.77 4.39
C VAL A 108 0.84 3.66 5.56
N LYS A 109 0.40 3.29 6.76
CA LYS A 109 0.68 4.03 8.00
C LYS A 109 0.59 3.07 9.19
N ASN A 110 1.48 3.24 10.17
CA ASN A 110 1.50 2.45 11.41
C ASN A 110 1.51 0.91 11.17
N GLY A 111 2.16 0.45 10.10
CA GLY A 111 2.21 -0.97 9.74
C GLY A 111 0.95 -1.52 9.07
N GLU A 112 -0.01 -0.68 8.72
CA GLU A 112 -1.25 -1.06 8.03
C GLU A 112 -1.27 -0.50 6.61
N GLU A 113 -1.65 -1.33 5.63
CA GLU A 113 -1.94 -0.88 4.27
C GLU A 113 -3.44 -0.77 4.06
N ARG A 114 -3.88 0.32 3.43
CA ARG A 114 -5.26 0.54 3.02
C ARG A 114 -5.38 0.57 1.52
N TRP A 115 -6.10 -0.41 1.00
CA TRP A 115 -6.35 -0.64 -0.40
C TRP A 115 -7.78 -0.27 -0.75
N PHE A 116 -7.97 0.17 -2.00
CA PHE A 116 -9.30 0.27 -2.58
C PHE A 116 -9.33 -0.61 -3.81
N PHE A 117 -10.44 -1.32 -3.94
CA PHE A 117 -10.49 -2.46 -4.81
C PHE A 117 -11.83 -2.49 -5.55
N VAL A 118 -11.77 -2.63 -6.86
CA VAL A 118 -12.94 -2.59 -7.74
C VAL A 118 -13.19 -3.97 -8.31
N SER A 119 -14.43 -4.47 -8.22
CA SER A 119 -14.84 -5.74 -8.81
C SER A 119 -16.11 -5.58 -9.62
N ASN A 120 -16.20 -6.30 -10.74
CA ASN A 120 -17.43 -6.43 -11.52
C ASN A 120 -18.37 -7.52 -10.98
N GLU A 121 -17.85 -8.36 -10.08
CA GLU A 121 -18.59 -9.42 -9.41
C GLU A 121 -18.93 -8.99 -7.99
N SER A 122 -20.09 -9.44 -7.50
CA SER A 122 -20.45 -9.25 -6.09
C SER A 122 -19.78 -10.34 -5.27
N GLN A 123 -18.71 -9.98 -4.56
CA GLN A 123 -18.09 -10.87 -3.58
C GLN A 123 -18.58 -10.50 -2.18
N SER A 124 -18.80 -11.53 -1.36
CA SER A 124 -19.08 -11.32 0.06
C SER A 124 -17.82 -10.79 0.76
N VAL A 125 -18.01 -9.90 1.72
CA VAL A 125 -16.92 -9.35 2.57
C VAL A 125 -16.08 -10.49 3.16
N LYS A 126 -16.75 -11.53 3.66
CA LYS A 126 -16.10 -12.71 4.25
C LYS A 126 -15.24 -13.48 3.25
N GLY A 127 -15.70 -13.62 1.99
CA GLY A 127 -14.93 -14.28 0.94
C GLY A 127 -13.63 -13.54 0.62
N ILE A 128 -13.68 -12.20 0.55
CA ILE A 128 -12.48 -11.37 0.33
C ILE A 128 -11.48 -11.54 1.48
N GLU A 129 -11.98 -11.56 2.73
CA GLU A 129 -11.13 -11.77 3.91
C GLU A 129 -10.46 -13.15 3.89
N GLU A 130 -11.20 -14.21 3.60
CA GLU A 130 -10.69 -15.59 3.52
C GLU A 130 -9.64 -15.76 2.41
N GLU A 131 -9.81 -15.10 1.25
CA GLU A 131 -8.86 -15.19 0.13
C GLU A 131 -7.56 -14.40 0.37
N LEU A 132 -7.64 -13.25 1.05
CA LEU A 132 -6.47 -12.40 1.30
C LEU A 132 -5.63 -12.86 2.50
N ASN A 133 -6.23 -13.56 3.45
CA ASN A 133 -5.54 -14.05 4.64
C ASN A 133 -4.59 -15.21 4.30
N ASP A 134 -3.33 -15.06 4.67
CA ASP A 134 -2.33 -16.12 4.58
C ASP A 134 -1.28 -15.99 5.70
N SER A 135 -0.19 -16.75 5.65
CA SER A 135 0.86 -16.69 6.67
C SER A 135 1.57 -15.34 6.77
N ASN A 136 1.49 -14.49 5.74
CA ASN A 136 2.16 -13.19 5.67
C ASN A 136 1.18 -12.01 5.74
N THR A 137 -0.11 -12.25 5.55
CA THR A 137 -1.14 -11.22 5.39
C THR A 137 -2.30 -11.48 6.33
N SER A 138 -2.68 -10.45 7.08
CA SER A 138 -3.91 -10.47 7.86
C SER A 138 -4.81 -9.31 7.46
N THR A 139 -6.05 -9.62 7.12
CA THR A 139 -7.09 -8.66 6.83
C THR A 139 -7.63 -8.12 8.14
N LEU A 140 -7.54 -6.81 8.33
CA LEU A 140 -8.00 -6.12 9.52
C LEU A 140 -9.45 -5.66 9.37
N ARG A 141 -9.82 -5.21 8.17
CA ARG A 141 -11.14 -4.68 7.87
C ARG A 141 -11.45 -4.72 6.38
N VAL A 142 -12.63 -5.20 6.03
CA VAL A 142 -13.20 -5.03 4.69
C VAL A 142 -14.52 -4.28 4.77
N LYS A 143 -14.71 -3.28 3.90
CA LYS A 143 -15.94 -2.49 3.82
C LYS A 143 -16.36 -2.34 2.36
N SER A 144 -17.59 -2.71 2.04
CA SER A 144 -18.22 -2.33 0.77
C SER A 144 -18.53 -0.84 0.75
N CYS A 145 -18.19 -0.17 -0.34
CA CYS A 145 -18.30 1.26 -0.56
C CYS A 145 -19.29 1.56 -1.70
N PRO A 146 -20.60 1.34 -1.51
CA PRO A 146 -21.60 1.45 -2.57
C PRO A 146 -21.81 2.88 -3.11
N GLN A 147 -21.32 3.91 -2.42
CA GLN A 147 -21.54 5.32 -2.79
C GLN A 147 -20.36 5.96 -3.55
N ILE A 148 -19.29 5.21 -3.80
CA ILE A 148 -18.13 5.75 -4.51
C ILE A 148 -18.38 5.53 -6.01
N THR A 149 -18.92 6.54 -6.68
CA THR A 149 -19.29 6.49 -8.10
C THR A 149 -18.22 7.05 -9.04
N SER A 150 -17.14 7.64 -8.50
CA SER A 150 -16.09 8.25 -9.32
C SER A 150 -14.70 8.25 -8.64
N PHE A 151 -13.64 8.24 -9.47
CA PHE A 151 -12.24 8.32 -9.01
C PHE A 151 -11.92 9.58 -8.17
N PRO A 152 -12.44 10.79 -8.49
CA PRO A 152 -12.31 11.93 -7.59
C PRO A 152 -12.90 11.70 -6.19
N SER A 153 -14.03 10.98 -6.09
CA SER A 153 -14.63 10.62 -4.81
C SER A 153 -13.74 9.66 -3.99
N ILE A 154 -12.99 8.79 -4.66
CA ILE A 154 -12.00 7.89 -4.05
C ILE A 154 -10.86 8.71 -3.44
N LEU A 155 -10.28 9.64 -4.22
CA LEU A 155 -9.18 10.48 -3.75
C LEU A 155 -9.61 11.37 -2.57
N ASN A 156 -10.80 11.95 -2.61
CA ASN A 156 -11.35 12.71 -1.48
C ASN A 156 -11.59 11.82 -0.25
N PHE A 157 -12.06 10.59 -0.44
CA PHE A 157 -12.20 9.63 0.65
C PHE A 157 -10.85 9.29 1.30
N PHE A 158 -9.78 9.11 0.51
CA PHE A 158 -8.43 8.91 1.03
C PHE A 158 -7.97 10.08 1.91
N LEU A 159 -8.18 11.32 1.44
CA LEU A 159 -7.72 12.52 2.14
C LEU A 159 -8.54 12.83 3.40
N MET A 160 -9.83 12.46 3.46
CA MET A 160 -10.69 12.72 4.61
C MET A 160 -10.68 11.62 5.68
N SER A 161 -10.25 10.39 5.35
CA SER A 161 -10.23 9.25 6.27
C SER A 161 -8.95 9.14 7.12
N GLY A 162 -8.14 10.21 7.14
CA GLY A 162 -6.92 10.34 7.95
C GLY A 162 -7.05 11.31 9.13
N LYS A 163 -8.28 11.77 9.43
CA LYS A 163 -8.62 12.49 10.66
C LYS A 163 -9.12 11.53 11.74
#